data_AF-A0A547L6M2-F1
#
_entry.id   AF-A0A547L6M2-F1
#
_cell.length_a   1.000
_cell.length_b   1.000
_cell.length_c   1.000
_cell.angle_alpha   90.00
_cell.angle_beta   90.00
_cell.angle_gamma   90.00
#
_symmetry.space_group_name_H-M   'P 1'
#
loop_
_entity.id
_entity.type
_entity.pdbx_description
1 polymer ?
#
loop_
_entity_poly.entity_id
_entity_poly.type
_entity_poly.pdbx_seq_one_letter_code
_entity_poly.pdbx_strand_id
1 'polypeptide(L)'
;MENTASRDPGDETERNFRYQHQYGVVILAAVRRGTLNYIALYCEQHEDFLAERPDGLFDGYQIKTSRPENGAWTLASAALTKSIGRFVDLVTAFPGQVGKFVFVSNSDVDSVTPASTDDKRRGRCPRLMLDHVRSCSEADGIQPPFRNTFDALAAELGAEKAHLFEVLRRLEIVKGPSREEFDAALAQEHIGGLSECAHLAPDPLRELCNDLVARFHRAASLYVVDPDRHLAKVASGTIDDPVITAKRIIIADVALVPVSRISDTFRYQGSPTISLGQVRPKRILEQKLARGGVGALVDYMKAREQAAEYHFLEEQAKDPVAAARQLRQVEEAVHGECLESYMALHTPGAPFGQAMFNDVATRLRSLETKRKDLLGGAPYELLMGTAALLTDDCRVWWSDRFQIDGGEG
;
A
#
# COMPACT_ATOMS: atom_id res chain seq x y z
N MET A 1 -22.85 19.99 -21.13
CA MET A 1 -21.81 19.04 -21.58
C MET A 1 -21.99 17.79 -20.75
N GLU A 2 -22.90 16.91 -21.17
CA GLU A 2 -23.40 15.82 -20.33
C GLU A 2 -23.79 14.68 -21.27
N ASN A 3 -22.80 13.88 -21.71
CA ASN A 3 -22.93 12.52 -22.28
C ASN A 3 -21.66 12.05 -23.00
N THR A 4 -20.55 11.82 -22.27
CA THR A 4 -19.38 11.13 -22.83
C THR A 4 -18.66 10.20 -21.85
N ALA A 5 -19.30 9.74 -20.77
CA ALA A 5 -18.81 8.56 -20.05
C ALA A 5 -19.33 7.31 -20.78
N SER A 6 -18.71 7.00 -21.92
CA SER A 6 -18.90 5.70 -22.57
C SER A 6 -18.60 4.61 -21.54
N ARG A 7 -19.57 3.71 -21.30
CA ARG A 7 -19.40 2.53 -20.45
C ARG A 7 -18.52 1.55 -21.21
N ASP A 8 -17.20 1.76 -21.14
CA ASP A 8 -16.22 0.87 -21.74
C ASP A 8 -16.28 -0.49 -21.01
N PRO A 9 -16.62 -1.60 -21.72
CA PRO A 9 -16.61 -2.93 -21.14
C PRO A 9 -15.24 -3.34 -20.57
N GLY A 10 -14.15 -2.76 -21.10
CA GLY A 10 -12.79 -2.95 -20.60
C GLY A 10 -12.61 -2.37 -19.19
N ASP A 11 -13.03 -1.13 -18.96
CA ASP A 11 -12.97 -0.48 -17.65
C ASP A 11 -13.77 -1.25 -16.59
N GLU A 12 -14.93 -1.77 -16.97
CA GLU A 12 -15.74 -2.57 -16.05
C GLU A 12 -15.08 -3.90 -15.69
N THR A 13 -14.48 -4.56 -16.68
CA THR A 13 -13.77 -5.83 -16.50
C THR A 13 -12.58 -5.65 -15.58
N GLU A 14 -11.75 -4.63 -15.83
CA GLU A 14 -10.58 -4.32 -15.00
C GLU A 14 -10.99 -3.98 -13.56
N ARG A 15 -12.07 -3.20 -13.38
CA ARG A 15 -12.60 -2.91 -12.03
C ARG A 15 -13.06 -4.17 -11.29
N ASN A 16 -13.59 -5.18 -12.00
CA ASN A 16 -14.01 -6.43 -11.38
C ASN A 16 -12.81 -7.26 -10.93
N PHE A 17 -11.76 -7.34 -11.75
CA PHE A 17 -10.49 -7.98 -11.35
C PHE A 17 -9.84 -7.24 -10.18
N ARG A 18 -9.81 -5.91 -10.21
CA ARG A 18 -9.31 -5.11 -9.09
C ARG A 18 -10.07 -5.40 -7.79
N TYR A 19 -11.40 -5.50 -7.84
CA TYR A 19 -12.23 -5.87 -6.67
C TYR A 19 -11.82 -7.23 -6.10
N GLN A 20 -11.58 -8.23 -6.96
CA GLN A 20 -11.10 -9.54 -6.55
C GLN A 20 -9.73 -9.45 -5.86
N HIS A 21 -8.76 -8.73 -6.44
CA HIS A 21 -7.43 -8.54 -5.85
C HIS A 21 -7.50 -7.81 -4.49
N GLN A 22 -8.33 -6.77 -4.38
CA GLN A 22 -8.59 -6.07 -3.12
C GLN A 22 -9.17 -7.02 -2.06
N TYR A 23 -10.06 -7.93 -2.44
CA TYR A 23 -10.61 -8.90 -1.51
C TYR A 23 -9.56 -9.93 -1.05
N GLY A 24 -8.58 -10.27 -1.88
CA GLY A 24 -7.41 -11.04 -1.45
C GLY A 24 -6.67 -10.36 -0.28
N VAL A 25 -6.52 -9.04 -0.33
CA VAL A 25 -5.94 -8.23 0.75
C VAL A 25 -6.84 -8.23 2.01
N VAL A 26 -8.17 -8.25 1.85
CA VAL A 26 -9.10 -8.41 2.98
C VAL A 26 -8.89 -9.75 3.68
N ILE A 27 -8.73 -10.85 2.93
CA ILE A 27 -8.46 -12.17 3.50
C ILE A 27 -7.12 -12.17 4.25
N LEU A 28 -6.07 -11.61 3.64
CA LEU A 28 -4.76 -11.42 4.30
C LEU A 28 -4.89 -10.67 5.64
N ALA A 29 -5.60 -9.54 5.65
CA ALA A 29 -5.81 -8.76 6.87
C ALA A 29 -6.58 -9.55 7.93
N ALA A 30 -7.60 -10.32 7.53
CA ALA A 30 -8.37 -11.17 8.44
C ALA A 30 -7.52 -12.30 9.05
N VAL A 31 -6.57 -12.87 8.29
CA VAL A 31 -5.61 -13.85 8.83
C VAL A 31 -4.64 -13.18 9.79
N ARG A 32 -4.08 -12.01 9.44
CA ARG A 32 -3.17 -11.24 10.32
C ARG A 32 -3.84 -10.82 11.64
N ARG A 33 -5.15 -10.60 11.62
CA ARG A 33 -5.97 -10.33 12.81
C ARG A 33 -6.34 -11.58 13.62
N GLY A 34 -6.07 -12.78 13.09
CA GLY A 34 -6.45 -14.06 13.69
C GLY A 34 -7.94 -14.40 13.57
N THR A 35 -8.69 -13.71 12.70
CA THR A 35 -10.12 -14.01 12.43
C THR A 35 -10.28 -15.18 11.45
N LEU A 36 -9.32 -15.32 10.53
CA LEU A 36 -9.19 -16.48 9.63
C LEU A 36 -7.87 -17.19 9.91
N ASN A 37 -7.79 -18.48 9.58
CA ASN A 37 -6.62 -19.30 9.84
C ASN A 37 -6.18 -20.00 8.55
N TYR A 38 -5.42 -19.28 7.72
CA TYR A 38 -4.90 -19.77 6.44
C TYR A 38 -3.38 -19.62 6.38
N ILE A 39 -2.72 -20.58 5.74
CA ILE A 39 -1.26 -20.58 5.51
C ILE A 39 -0.94 -19.85 4.21
N ALA A 40 -1.70 -20.12 3.16
CA ALA A 40 -1.48 -19.57 1.84
C ALA A 40 -2.78 -19.32 1.07
N LEU A 41 -2.71 -18.42 0.10
CA LEU A 41 -3.77 -18.17 -0.88
C LEU A 41 -3.23 -18.47 -2.28
N TYR A 42 -3.99 -19.24 -3.07
CA TYR A 42 -3.70 -19.49 -4.48
C TYR A 42 -4.66 -18.66 -5.31
N CYS A 43 -4.11 -17.78 -6.15
CA CYS A 43 -4.89 -16.87 -6.99
C CYS A 43 -5.17 -17.53 -8.35
N GLU A 44 -6.42 -17.48 -8.82
CA GLU A 44 -6.81 -18.03 -10.14
C GLU A 44 -6.41 -19.51 -10.33
N GLN A 45 -6.50 -20.30 -9.27
CA GLN A 45 -6.23 -21.74 -9.28
C GLN A 45 -7.52 -22.48 -8.95
N HIS A 46 -8.22 -23.00 -9.96
CA HIS A 46 -9.58 -23.57 -9.91
C HIS A 46 -10.68 -22.59 -9.48
N GLU A 47 -10.44 -21.76 -8.48
CA GLU A 47 -11.33 -20.71 -7.97
C GLU A 47 -10.66 -19.34 -8.03
N ASP A 48 -11.42 -18.27 -7.75
CA ASP A 48 -10.90 -16.91 -7.73
C ASP A 48 -9.80 -16.79 -6.64
N PHE A 49 -10.05 -17.41 -5.47
CA PHE A 49 -9.00 -17.83 -4.53
C PHE A 49 -9.26 -19.24 -3.99
N LEU A 50 -8.20 -20.03 -3.80
CA LEU A 50 -8.19 -21.17 -2.90
C LEU A 50 -7.35 -20.84 -1.66
N ALA A 51 -7.91 -21.00 -0.48
CA ALA A 51 -7.24 -20.72 0.78
C ALA A 51 -6.80 -22.01 1.48
N GLU A 52 -5.49 -22.21 1.62
CA GLU A 52 -4.89 -23.38 2.28
C GLU A 52 -4.95 -23.23 3.79
N ARG A 53 -5.52 -24.23 4.47
CA ARG A 53 -5.66 -24.28 5.92
C ARG A 53 -4.52 -25.10 6.55
N PRO A 54 -4.25 -24.91 7.87
CA PRO A 54 -3.27 -25.73 8.58
C PRO A 54 -3.58 -27.23 8.67
N ASP A 55 -4.83 -27.63 8.49
CA ASP A 55 -5.25 -29.04 8.45
C ASP A 55 -5.07 -29.68 7.06
N GLY A 56 -4.52 -28.94 6.08
CA GLY A 56 -4.30 -29.41 4.72
C GLY A 56 -5.54 -29.34 3.82
N LEU A 57 -6.68 -28.88 4.32
CA LEU A 57 -7.87 -28.61 3.51
C LEU A 57 -7.81 -27.23 2.86
N PHE A 58 -8.61 -27.06 1.81
CA PHE A 58 -8.74 -25.79 1.10
C PHE A 58 -10.14 -25.22 1.22
N ASP A 59 -10.27 -23.90 1.38
CA ASP A 59 -11.54 -23.20 1.27
C ASP A 59 -11.61 -22.45 -0.06
N GLY A 60 -12.70 -22.64 -0.82
CA GLY A 60 -12.87 -22.07 -2.17
C GLY A 60 -13.64 -20.76 -2.16
N TYR A 61 -13.11 -19.72 -2.80
CA TYR A 61 -13.72 -18.39 -2.88
C TYR A 61 -14.12 -18.05 -4.31
N GLN A 62 -15.37 -17.63 -4.49
CA GLN A 62 -15.85 -16.97 -5.70
C GLN A 62 -16.25 -15.53 -5.36
N ILE A 63 -15.58 -14.56 -5.98
CA ILE A 63 -15.78 -13.14 -5.76
C ILE A 63 -16.47 -12.56 -6.99
N LYS A 64 -17.63 -11.93 -6.77
CA LYS A 64 -18.44 -11.37 -7.84
C LYS A 64 -18.90 -9.98 -7.49
N THR A 65 -18.76 -9.07 -8.43
CA THR A 65 -19.37 -7.76 -8.34
C THR A 65 -20.76 -7.77 -8.94
N SER A 66 -21.65 -6.95 -8.40
CA SER A 66 -22.93 -6.62 -9.03
C SER A 66 -23.20 -5.13 -8.89
N ARG A 67 -23.94 -4.60 -9.87
CA ARG A 67 -24.38 -3.22 -9.84
C ARG A 67 -25.70 -3.11 -9.08
N PRO A 68 -25.99 -1.97 -8.43
CA PRO A 68 -27.25 -1.79 -7.70
C PRO A 68 -28.50 -2.09 -8.53
N GLU A 69 -28.48 -1.78 -9.83
CA GLU A 69 -29.61 -2.04 -10.75
C GLU A 69 -29.97 -3.52 -10.93
N ASN A 70 -29.04 -4.45 -10.66
CA ASN A 70 -29.29 -5.89 -10.77
C ASN A 70 -29.99 -6.46 -9.54
N GLY A 71 -30.15 -5.65 -8.49
CA GLY A 71 -30.78 -6.06 -7.24
C GLY A 71 -29.95 -7.05 -6.43
N ALA A 72 -30.60 -7.65 -5.43
CA ALA A 72 -30.00 -8.58 -4.51
C ALA A 72 -29.82 -9.99 -5.13
N TRP A 73 -28.80 -10.71 -4.70
CA TRP A 73 -28.51 -12.07 -5.18
C TRP A 73 -29.59 -13.07 -4.77
N THR A 74 -30.01 -13.89 -5.72
CA THR A 74 -30.92 -15.02 -5.50
C THR A 74 -30.31 -16.29 -6.06
N LEU A 75 -30.85 -17.46 -5.71
CA LEU A 75 -30.43 -18.73 -6.32
C LEU A 75 -30.81 -18.87 -7.81
N ALA A 76 -31.52 -17.89 -8.37
CA ALA A 76 -31.76 -17.78 -9.81
C ALA A 76 -30.81 -16.77 -10.50
N SER A 77 -29.95 -16.10 -9.75
CA SER A 77 -28.98 -15.17 -10.30
C SER A 77 -27.85 -15.94 -10.98
N ALA A 78 -27.70 -15.78 -12.30
CA ALA A 78 -26.78 -16.56 -13.11
C ALA A 78 -25.33 -16.62 -12.59
N ALA A 79 -24.79 -15.51 -12.06
CA ALA A 79 -23.42 -15.50 -11.53
C ALA A 79 -23.28 -16.29 -10.21
N LEU A 80 -24.30 -16.28 -9.35
CA LEU A 80 -24.32 -17.11 -8.14
C LEU A 80 -24.48 -18.59 -8.51
N THR A 81 -25.42 -18.91 -9.40
CA THR A 81 -25.60 -20.28 -9.92
C THR A 81 -24.31 -20.83 -10.51
N LYS A 82 -23.64 -20.06 -11.39
CA LYS A 82 -22.36 -20.45 -11.98
C LYS A 82 -21.26 -20.66 -10.93
N SER A 83 -21.22 -19.82 -9.89
CA SER A 83 -20.25 -19.97 -8.79
C SER A 83 -20.49 -21.27 -8.01
N ILE A 84 -21.76 -21.60 -7.73
CA ILE A 84 -22.14 -22.89 -7.12
C ILE A 84 -21.73 -24.06 -8.01
N GLY A 85 -21.91 -23.93 -9.33
CA GLY A 85 -21.43 -24.92 -10.30
C GLY A 85 -19.92 -25.19 -10.18
N ARG A 86 -19.10 -24.13 -10.14
CA ARG A 86 -17.64 -24.28 -9.94
C ARG A 86 -17.29 -25.00 -8.64
N PHE A 87 -18.02 -24.70 -7.56
CA PHE A 87 -17.84 -25.40 -6.29
C PHE A 87 -18.21 -26.89 -6.37
N VAL A 88 -19.25 -27.25 -7.13
CA VAL A 88 -19.60 -28.66 -7.40
C VAL A 88 -18.48 -29.34 -8.19
N ASP A 89 -17.96 -28.68 -9.22
CA ASP A 89 -16.82 -29.19 -10.00
C ASP A 89 -15.61 -29.43 -9.10
N LEU A 90 -15.33 -28.50 -8.18
CA LEU A 90 -14.21 -28.58 -7.24
C LEU A 90 -14.33 -29.77 -6.27
N VAL A 91 -15.51 -29.98 -5.67
CA VAL A 91 -15.76 -31.16 -4.79
C VAL A 91 -15.63 -32.45 -5.57
N THR A 92 -16.14 -32.48 -6.80
CA THR A 92 -16.11 -33.66 -7.64
C THR A 92 -14.68 -34.01 -8.06
N ALA A 93 -13.88 -33.00 -8.41
CA ALA A 93 -12.49 -33.19 -8.82
C ALA A 93 -11.55 -33.51 -7.64
N PHE A 94 -11.83 -32.97 -6.44
CA PHE A 94 -10.96 -33.13 -5.26
C PHE A 94 -11.73 -33.57 -4.01
N PRO A 95 -12.28 -34.81 -4.00
CA PRO A 95 -13.09 -35.29 -2.87
C PRO A 95 -12.31 -35.26 -1.56
N GLY A 96 -12.93 -34.71 -0.51
CA GLY A 96 -12.34 -34.65 0.84
C GLY A 96 -11.19 -33.65 1.02
N GLN A 97 -10.83 -32.87 0.00
CA GLN A 97 -9.76 -31.85 0.10
C GLN A 97 -10.28 -30.44 0.34
N VAL A 98 -11.59 -30.21 0.20
CA VAL A 98 -12.21 -28.89 0.32
C VAL A 98 -13.02 -28.78 1.61
N GLY A 99 -12.73 -27.77 2.43
CA GLY A 99 -13.37 -27.50 3.71
C GLY A 99 -14.71 -26.79 3.56
N LYS A 100 -14.72 -25.57 3.03
CA LYS A 100 -15.94 -24.78 2.76
C LYS A 100 -15.87 -23.97 1.48
N PHE A 101 -17.01 -23.40 1.09
CA PHE A 101 -17.14 -22.52 -0.07
C PHE A 101 -17.61 -21.16 0.37
N VAL A 102 -17.08 -20.10 -0.23
CA VAL A 102 -17.41 -18.73 0.13
C VAL A 102 -17.74 -17.95 -1.15
N PHE A 103 -18.99 -17.52 -1.26
CA PHE A 103 -19.40 -16.56 -2.27
C PHE A 103 -19.35 -15.15 -1.69
N VAL A 104 -18.60 -14.27 -2.35
CA VAL A 104 -18.37 -12.89 -1.88
C VAL A 104 -18.93 -11.92 -2.90
N SER A 105 -19.64 -10.90 -2.43
CA SER A 105 -20.07 -9.81 -3.32
C SER A 105 -20.25 -8.47 -2.64
N ASN A 106 -20.09 -7.38 -3.40
CA ASN A 106 -20.44 -6.03 -2.98
C ASN A 106 -21.96 -5.79 -2.87
N SER A 107 -22.80 -6.77 -3.23
CA SER A 107 -24.26 -6.70 -3.16
C SER A 107 -24.82 -7.71 -2.17
N ASP A 108 -25.93 -7.36 -1.53
CA ASP A 108 -26.63 -8.22 -0.60
C ASP A 108 -27.31 -9.41 -1.30
N VAL A 109 -27.67 -10.43 -0.51
CA VAL A 109 -28.59 -11.49 -0.92
C VAL A 109 -30.04 -11.07 -0.65
N ASP A 110 -30.97 -11.57 -1.46
CA ASP A 110 -32.39 -11.35 -1.20
C ASP A 110 -32.76 -11.87 0.19
N SER A 111 -33.58 -11.10 0.90
CA SER A 111 -33.99 -11.38 2.27
C SER A 111 -35.50 -11.37 2.36
N VAL A 112 -36.05 -12.49 2.79
CA VAL A 112 -37.46 -12.67 3.11
C VAL A 112 -37.58 -13.35 4.47
N THR A 113 -38.62 -12.99 5.21
CA THR A 113 -38.91 -13.65 6.48
C THR A 113 -39.41 -15.08 6.22
N PRO A 114 -39.13 -16.03 7.11
CA PRO A 114 -39.69 -17.38 7.01
C PRO A 114 -41.23 -17.40 6.97
N ALA A 115 -41.88 -16.37 7.53
CA ALA A 115 -43.33 -16.20 7.56
C ALA A 115 -43.93 -15.62 6.25
N SER A 116 -43.11 -15.32 5.24
CA SER A 116 -43.61 -14.89 3.93
C SER A 116 -44.50 -15.96 3.29
N THR A 117 -45.59 -15.56 2.65
CA THR A 117 -46.48 -16.48 1.92
C THR A 117 -46.03 -16.70 0.46
N ASP A 118 -44.97 -16.01 0.00
CA ASP A 118 -44.40 -16.21 -1.32
C ASP A 118 -43.38 -17.36 -1.31
N ASP A 119 -43.90 -18.57 -1.47
CA ASP A 119 -43.09 -19.79 -1.49
C ASP A 119 -42.03 -19.79 -2.61
N LYS A 120 -42.32 -19.19 -3.77
CA LYS A 120 -41.34 -19.12 -4.87
C LYS A 120 -40.17 -18.21 -4.53
N ARG A 121 -40.41 -17.11 -3.81
CA ARG A 121 -39.35 -16.21 -3.35
C ARG A 121 -38.59 -16.82 -2.18
N ARG A 122 -39.28 -17.44 -1.21
CA ARG A 122 -38.66 -18.19 -0.11
C ARG A 122 -37.73 -19.27 -0.62
N GLY A 123 -38.18 -20.07 -1.59
CA GLY A 123 -37.38 -21.13 -2.19
C GLY A 123 -36.13 -20.63 -2.92
N ARG A 124 -36.11 -19.38 -3.40
CA ARG A 124 -34.96 -18.77 -4.11
C ARG A 124 -34.09 -17.88 -3.23
N CYS A 125 -34.53 -17.60 -2.00
CA CYS A 125 -33.76 -16.84 -1.01
C CYS A 125 -32.55 -17.66 -0.56
N PRO A 126 -31.31 -17.21 -0.84
CA PRO A 126 -30.11 -17.99 -0.55
C PRO A 126 -30.02 -18.34 0.95
N ARG A 127 -30.25 -17.37 1.84
CA ARG A 127 -30.13 -17.60 3.29
C ARG A 127 -31.09 -18.69 3.80
N LEU A 128 -32.37 -18.59 3.44
CA LEU A 128 -33.37 -19.58 3.87
C LEU A 128 -33.09 -20.98 3.31
N MET A 129 -32.65 -21.07 2.05
CA MET A 129 -32.24 -22.35 1.46
C MET A 129 -31.05 -22.96 2.21
N LEU A 130 -29.99 -22.19 2.45
CA LEU A 130 -28.79 -22.70 3.11
C LEU A 130 -29.09 -23.15 4.55
N ASP A 131 -29.91 -22.39 5.28
CA ASP A 131 -30.34 -22.76 6.63
C ASP A 131 -31.15 -24.07 6.61
N HIS A 132 -32.08 -24.23 5.64
CA HIS A 132 -32.85 -25.46 5.45
C HIS A 132 -31.95 -26.65 5.12
N VAL A 133 -31.04 -26.51 4.15
CA VAL A 133 -30.11 -27.56 3.72
C VAL A 133 -29.23 -28.02 4.89
N ARG A 134 -28.71 -27.09 5.70
CA ARG A 134 -27.90 -27.41 6.89
C ARG A 134 -28.68 -28.17 7.97
N SER A 135 -29.99 -27.97 8.05
CA SER A 135 -30.86 -28.74 8.95
C SER A 135 -31.18 -30.16 8.46
N CYS A 136 -30.93 -30.45 7.18
CA CYS A 136 -31.17 -31.76 6.60
C CYS A 136 -29.95 -32.68 6.78
N SER A 137 -30.20 -33.99 6.92
CA SER A 137 -29.14 -35.01 6.92
C SER A 137 -28.64 -35.34 5.51
N GLU A 138 -29.55 -35.32 4.53
CA GLU A 138 -29.30 -35.71 3.14
C GLU A 138 -30.19 -34.91 2.17
N ALA A 139 -29.86 -34.98 0.88
CA ALA A 139 -30.55 -34.23 -0.17
C ALA A 139 -32.07 -34.52 -0.24
N ASP A 140 -32.48 -35.76 0.02
CA ASP A 140 -33.90 -36.14 0.01
C ASP A 140 -34.70 -35.59 1.19
N GLY A 141 -34.01 -35.14 2.25
CA GLY A 141 -34.64 -34.43 3.36
C GLY A 141 -35.10 -33.01 3.01
N ILE A 142 -34.69 -32.43 1.88
CA ILE A 142 -35.10 -31.08 1.48
C ILE A 142 -36.60 -31.04 1.19
N GLN A 143 -37.31 -30.16 1.90
CA GLN A 143 -38.77 -30.02 1.82
C GLN A 143 -39.18 -28.79 0.99
N PRO A 144 -40.44 -28.73 0.53
CA PRO A 144 -41.01 -27.50 -0.02
C PRO A 144 -40.91 -26.33 0.98
N PRO A 145 -40.72 -25.08 0.50
CA PRO A 145 -40.65 -24.68 -0.91
C PRO A 145 -39.25 -24.86 -1.54
N PHE A 146 -38.25 -25.28 -0.77
CA PHE A 146 -36.84 -25.33 -1.19
C PHE A 146 -36.55 -26.44 -2.21
N ARG A 147 -37.25 -27.57 -2.11
CA ARG A 147 -37.06 -28.75 -2.97
C ARG A 147 -37.10 -28.42 -4.47
N ASN A 148 -38.07 -27.61 -4.90
CA ASN A 148 -38.22 -27.25 -6.31
C ASN A 148 -37.03 -26.43 -6.83
N THR A 149 -36.55 -25.46 -6.04
CA THR A 149 -35.38 -24.65 -6.42
C THR A 149 -34.12 -25.50 -6.42
N PHE A 150 -33.94 -26.40 -5.44
CA PHE A 150 -32.80 -27.29 -5.37
C PHE A 150 -32.74 -28.23 -6.58
N ASP A 151 -33.86 -28.87 -6.94
CA ASP A 151 -33.94 -29.76 -8.10
C ASP A 151 -33.72 -29.01 -9.41
N ALA A 152 -34.24 -27.78 -9.54
CA ALA A 152 -34.00 -26.93 -10.69
C ALA A 152 -32.52 -26.52 -10.81
N LEU A 153 -31.88 -26.15 -9.70
CA LEU A 153 -30.47 -25.79 -9.65
C LEU A 153 -29.58 -26.99 -10.00
N ALA A 154 -29.87 -28.18 -9.48
CA ALA A 154 -29.16 -29.41 -9.84
C ALA A 154 -29.27 -29.70 -11.34
N ALA A 155 -30.47 -29.56 -11.91
CA ALA A 155 -30.69 -29.78 -13.34
C ALA A 155 -29.97 -28.73 -14.20
N GLU A 156 -30.01 -27.46 -13.83
CA GLU A 156 -29.33 -26.37 -14.54
C GLU A 156 -27.81 -26.57 -14.56
N LEU A 157 -27.24 -27.04 -13.44
CA LEU A 157 -25.80 -27.30 -13.32
C LEU A 157 -25.37 -28.66 -13.88
N GLY A 158 -26.32 -29.55 -14.22
CA GLY A 158 -26.01 -30.95 -14.54
C GLY A 158 -25.35 -31.70 -13.38
N ALA A 159 -25.59 -31.23 -12.14
CA ALA A 159 -24.90 -31.71 -10.94
C ALA A 159 -25.59 -32.91 -10.31
N GLU A 160 -24.81 -33.83 -9.75
CA GLU A 160 -25.35 -34.84 -8.85
C GLU A 160 -25.91 -34.18 -7.58
N LYS A 161 -27.13 -34.56 -7.18
CA LYS A 161 -27.81 -33.96 -6.02
C LYS A 161 -27.01 -34.10 -4.73
N ALA A 162 -26.28 -35.21 -4.55
CA ALA A 162 -25.43 -35.41 -3.38
C ALA A 162 -24.31 -34.35 -3.31
N HIS A 163 -23.59 -34.09 -4.41
CA HIS A 163 -22.55 -33.08 -4.47
C HIS A 163 -23.10 -31.66 -4.31
N LEU A 164 -24.23 -31.34 -4.97
CA LEU A 164 -24.87 -30.03 -4.79
C LEU A 164 -25.29 -29.81 -3.33
N PHE A 165 -25.86 -30.83 -2.69
CA PHE A 165 -26.22 -30.78 -1.28
C PHE A 165 -24.99 -30.52 -0.40
N GLU A 166 -23.88 -31.22 -0.64
CA GLU A 166 -22.63 -31.05 0.09
C GLU A 166 -22.03 -29.65 -0.06
N VAL A 167 -22.11 -29.08 -1.28
CA VAL A 167 -21.68 -27.69 -1.56
C VAL A 167 -22.58 -26.71 -0.82
N LEU A 168 -23.90 -26.76 -1.01
CA LEU A 168 -24.82 -25.82 -0.38
C LEU A 168 -24.76 -25.88 1.15
N ARG A 169 -24.57 -27.07 1.73
CA ARG A 169 -24.43 -27.22 3.18
C ARG A 169 -23.20 -26.47 3.74
N ARG A 170 -22.13 -26.39 2.95
CA ARG A 170 -20.84 -25.75 3.32
C ARG A 170 -20.64 -24.36 2.71
N LEU A 171 -21.61 -23.86 1.96
CA LEU A 171 -21.55 -22.56 1.31
C LEU A 171 -21.83 -21.44 2.32
N GLU A 172 -20.94 -20.47 2.39
CA GLU A 172 -21.09 -19.19 3.06
C GLU A 172 -21.29 -18.08 2.02
N ILE A 173 -22.15 -17.11 2.33
CA ILE A 173 -22.30 -15.91 1.51
C ILE A 173 -21.90 -14.70 2.34
N VAL A 174 -20.96 -13.92 1.83
CA VAL A 174 -20.35 -12.79 2.54
C VAL A 174 -20.55 -11.51 1.74
N LYS A 175 -21.07 -10.47 2.41
CA LYS A 175 -21.09 -9.12 1.86
C LYS A 175 -19.70 -8.51 1.99
N GLY A 176 -19.06 -8.23 0.86
CA GLY A 176 -17.83 -7.45 0.78
C GLY A 176 -18.10 -5.94 0.73
N PRO A 177 -17.04 -5.11 0.77
CA PRO A 177 -17.16 -3.67 0.67
C PRO A 177 -17.84 -3.21 -0.63
N SER A 178 -18.40 -2.00 -0.61
CA SER A 178 -18.94 -1.37 -1.83
C SER A 178 -17.80 -1.13 -2.84
N ARG A 179 -18.11 -1.13 -4.14
CA ARG A 179 -17.08 -0.88 -5.18
C ARG A 179 -16.50 0.54 -5.10
N GLU A 180 -17.31 1.49 -4.67
CA GLU A 180 -16.95 2.92 -4.64
C GLU A 180 -16.04 3.24 -3.44
N GLU A 181 -16.27 2.58 -2.31
CA GLU A 181 -15.56 2.88 -1.06
C GLU A 181 -14.48 1.85 -0.74
N PHE A 182 -14.26 0.84 -1.61
CA PHE A 182 -13.37 -0.27 -1.29
C PHE A 182 -11.95 0.20 -0.93
N ASP A 183 -11.39 1.17 -1.65
CA ASP A 183 -10.06 1.69 -1.32
C ASP A 183 -9.98 2.31 0.08
N ALA A 184 -11.02 3.05 0.47
CA ALA A 184 -11.11 3.66 1.79
C ALA A 184 -11.30 2.58 2.87
N ALA A 185 -12.21 1.63 2.66
CA ALA A 185 -12.46 0.51 3.57
C ALA A 185 -11.19 -0.36 3.73
N LEU A 186 -10.47 -0.63 2.64
CA LEU A 186 -9.24 -1.41 2.66
C LEU A 186 -8.15 -0.73 3.48
N ALA A 187 -7.95 0.58 3.27
CA ALA A 187 -6.98 1.35 4.03
C ALA A 187 -7.37 1.49 5.50
N GLN A 188 -8.59 1.92 5.82
CA GLN A 188 -8.95 2.32 7.19
C GLN A 188 -9.43 1.13 8.05
N GLU A 189 -10.26 0.25 7.52
CA GLU A 189 -10.92 -0.81 8.30
C GLU A 189 -10.14 -2.13 8.30
N HIS A 190 -9.45 -2.43 7.18
CA HIS A 190 -8.73 -3.69 7.01
C HIS A 190 -7.26 -3.56 7.41
N ILE A 191 -6.45 -2.84 6.62
CA ILE A 191 -5.01 -2.73 6.84
C ILE A 191 -4.69 -1.80 8.01
N GLY A 192 -5.30 -0.60 8.06
CA GLY A 192 -5.10 0.36 9.14
C GLY A 192 -5.58 -0.13 10.51
N GLY A 193 -6.52 -1.08 10.51
CA GLY A 193 -6.98 -1.76 11.73
C GLY A 193 -6.03 -2.83 12.27
N LEU A 194 -4.89 -3.10 11.62
CA LEU A 194 -3.87 -4.03 12.11
C LEU A 194 -2.90 -3.29 13.04
N SER A 195 -2.55 -3.92 14.17
CA SER A 195 -1.62 -3.34 15.15
C SER A 195 -0.26 -3.00 14.55
N GLU A 196 0.24 -3.83 13.64
CA GLU A 196 1.49 -3.62 12.91
C GLU A 196 1.45 -2.47 11.90
N CYS A 197 0.26 -2.00 11.50
CA CYS A 197 0.08 -0.88 10.57
C CYS A 197 -0.48 0.39 11.23
N ALA A 198 -0.88 0.32 12.50
CA ALA A 198 -1.58 1.41 13.21
C ALA A 198 -0.76 2.71 13.34
N HIS A 199 0.56 2.62 13.17
CA HIS A 199 1.48 3.75 13.24
C HIS A 199 1.63 4.49 11.90
N LEU A 200 1.11 3.94 10.80
CA LEU A 200 1.27 4.51 9.46
C LEU A 200 0.33 5.70 9.25
N ALA A 201 0.88 6.78 8.69
CA ALA A 201 0.07 7.91 8.22
C ALA A 201 -0.78 7.52 6.98
N PRO A 202 -1.83 8.30 6.64
CA PRO A 202 -2.76 7.96 5.55
C PRO A 202 -2.10 7.69 4.18
N ASP A 203 -1.09 8.48 3.80
CA ASP A 203 -0.42 8.32 2.50
C ASP A 203 0.41 7.02 2.43
N PRO A 204 1.34 6.73 3.36
CA PRO A 204 2.03 5.43 3.41
C PRO A 204 1.09 4.22 3.51
N LEU A 205 -0.03 4.36 4.22
CA LEU A 205 -1.02 3.29 4.33
C LEU A 205 -1.70 3.00 2.98
N ARG A 206 -2.05 4.05 2.23
CA ARG A 206 -2.60 3.90 0.87
C ARG A 206 -1.59 3.27 -0.09
N GLU A 207 -0.32 3.65 0.00
CA GLU A 207 0.75 3.04 -0.79
C GLU A 207 0.89 1.55 -0.48
N LEU A 208 0.92 1.18 0.80
CA LEU A 208 0.94 -0.22 1.24
C LEU A 208 -0.26 -1.00 0.68
N CYS A 209 -1.48 -0.45 0.75
CA CYS A 209 -2.66 -1.10 0.16
C CYS A 209 -2.49 -1.34 -1.34
N ASN A 210 -2.00 -0.36 -2.09
CA ASN A 210 -1.76 -0.51 -3.53
C ASN A 210 -0.71 -1.58 -3.84
N ASP A 211 0.38 -1.63 -3.07
CA ASP A 211 1.44 -2.63 -3.22
C ASP A 211 0.93 -4.05 -2.94
N LEU A 212 0.09 -4.20 -1.91
CA LEU A 212 -0.56 -5.47 -1.58
C LEU A 212 -1.52 -5.90 -2.69
N VAL A 213 -2.38 -5.00 -3.18
CA VAL A 213 -3.29 -5.29 -4.32
C VAL A 213 -2.49 -5.69 -5.57
N ALA A 214 -1.39 -4.99 -5.85
CA ALA A 214 -0.51 -5.32 -6.98
C ALA A 214 0.18 -6.69 -6.80
N ARG A 215 0.45 -7.13 -5.57
CA ARG A 215 0.96 -8.49 -5.30
C ARG A 215 -0.09 -9.55 -5.66
N PHE A 216 -1.35 -9.36 -5.27
CA PHE A 216 -2.44 -10.28 -5.65
C PHE A 216 -2.69 -10.28 -7.16
N HIS A 217 -2.66 -9.12 -7.81
CA HIS A 217 -2.75 -9.02 -9.28
C HIS A 217 -1.61 -9.79 -9.98
N ARG A 218 -0.36 -9.66 -9.49
CA ARG A 218 0.79 -10.42 -10.06
C ARG A 218 0.61 -11.92 -9.92
N ALA A 219 0.13 -12.40 -8.77
CA ALA A 219 -0.14 -13.82 -8.56
C ALA A 219 -1.28 -14.34 -9.47
N ALA A 220 -2.35 -13.53 -9.67
CA ALA A 220 -3.47 -13.89 -10.53
C ALA A 220 -3.13 -13.89 -12.04
N SER A 221 -2.19 -13.05 -12.48
CA SER A 221 -1.90 -12.80 -13.90
C SER A 221 -0.96 -13.81 -14.58
N LEU A 222 -0.70 -14.98 -13.98
CA LEU A 222 0.26 -15.98 -14.49
C LEU A 222 1.68 -15.43 -14.74
N TYR A 223 2.06 -14.38 -13.99
CA TYR A 223 3.38 -13.78 -14.11
C TYR A 223 4.46 -14.68 -13.50
N VAL A 224 4.98 -15.62 -14.28
CA VAL A 224 6.04 -16.55 -13.89
C VAL A 224 7.37 -16.07 -14.47
N VAL A 225 8.29 -15.58 -13.65
CA VAL A 225 9.65 -15.19 -14.10
C VAL A 225 10.65 -16.34 -14.04
N ASP A 226 10.26 -17.45 -13.43
CA ASP A 226 11.11 -18.63 -13.28
C ASP A 226 11.41 -19.26 -14.66
N PRO A 227 12.69 -19.42 -15.06
CA PRO A 227 13.05 -20.05 -16.32
C PRO A 227 12.58 -21.52 -16.42
N ASP A 228 12.46 -22.22 -15.28
CA ASP A 228 12.07 -23.64 -15.23
C ASP A 228 10.61 -23.86 -15.63
N ARG A 229 9.80 -22.79 -15.77
CA ARG A 229 8.45 -22.86 -16.35
C ARG A 229 8.42 -23.51 -17.74
N HIS A 230 9.52 -23.43 -18.49
CA HIS A 230 9.64 -24.06 -19.80
C HIS A 230 10.01 -25.56 -19.73
N LEU A 231 10.46 -26.03 -18.56
CA LEU A 231 10.95 -27.38 -18.31
C LEU A 231 9.99 -28.19 -17.42
N ALA A 232 9.04 -27.54 -16.74
CA ALA A 232 8.09 -28.14 -15.80
C ALA A 232 7.29 -29.32 -16.37
N LYS A 233 7.01 -29.34 -17.70
CA LYS A 233 6.31 -30.45 -18.36
C LYS A 233 7.22 -31.60 -18.83
N VAL A 234 8.54 -31.41 -18.76
CA VAL A 234 9.56 -32.37 -19.22
C VAL A 234 10.22 -33.07 -18.04
N ALA A 235 10.37 -32.37 -16.90
CA ALA A 235 10.90 -32.94 -15.67
C ALA A 235 9.80 -33.70 -14.90
N SER A 236 9.72 -35.02 -15.09
CA SER A 236 8.76 -35.91 -14.42
C SER A 236 9.13 -36.23 -12.97
N GLY A 237 9.45 -35.22 -12.15
CA GLY A 237 9.81 -35.45 -10.75
C GLY A 237 9.88 -34.18 -9.90
N THR A 238 9.03 -34.14 -8.87
CA THR A 238 9.16 -33.44 -7.57
C THR A 238 9.53 -31.94 -7.53
N ILE A 239 9.73 -31.26 -8.65
CA ILE A 239 9.89 -29.81 -8.67
C ILE A 239 8.49 -29.20 -8.58
N ASP A 240 8.26 -28.39 -7.54
CA ASP A 240 7.03 -27.61 -7.38
C ASP A 240 6.75 -26.86 -8.70
N ASP A 241 5.54 -27.02 -9.25
CA ASP A 241 5.18 -26.39 -10.52
C ASP A 241 5.36 -24.86 -10.39
N PRO A 242 6.28 -24.23 -11.14
CA PRO A 242 6.57 -22.81 -11.00
C PRO A 242 5.35 -21.93 -11.34
N VAL A 243 4.39 -22.43 -12.13
CA VAL A 243 3.12 -21.76 -12.40
C VAL A 243 2.24 -21.75 -11.14
N ILE A 244 2.12 -22.89 -10.46
CA ILE A 244 1.34 -22.99 -9.21
C ILE A 244 2.02 -22.17 -8.11
N THR A 245 3.36 -22.21 -8.05
CA THR A 245 4.16 -21.45 -7.10
C THR A 245 3.97 -19.94 -7.28
N ALA A 246 3.97 -19.44 -8.52
CA ALA A 246 3.76 -18.01 -8.79
C ALA A 246 2.35 -17.51 -8.40
N LYS A 247 1.35 -18.40 -8.43
CA LYS A 247 -0.02 -18.10 -7.97
C LYS A 247 -0.17 -18.10 -6.46
N ARG A 248 0.78 -18.70 -5.74
CA ARG A 248 0.73 -18.90 -4.28
C ARG A 248 1.27 -17.68 -3.55
N ILE A 249 0.48 -17.18 -2.61
CA ILE A 249 0.88 -16.15 -1.64
C ILE A 249 0.89 -16.81 -0.26
N ILE A 250 2.08 -17.06 0.28
CA ILE A 250 2.27 -17.50 1.66
C ILE A 250 2.03 -16.31 2.57
N ILE A 251 1.04 -16.41 3.46
CA ILE A 251 0.57 -15.28 4.28
C ILE A 251 1.66 -14.75 5.21
N ALA A 252 2.42 -15.66 5.83
CA ALA A 252 3.51 -15.30 6.74
C ALA A 252 4.57 -14.41 6.06
N ASP A 253 4.84 -14.64 4.78
CA ASP A 253 5.87 -13.97 3.98
C ASP A 253 5.41 -12.62 3.41
N VAL A 254 4.17 -12.20 3.67
CA VAL A 254 3.68 -10.89 3.24
C VAL A 254 4.07 -9.82 4.25
N ALA A 255 5.14 -9.08 3.97
CA ALA A 255 5.52 -7.92 4.77
C ALA A 255 4.46 -6.81 4.70
N LEU A 256 4.01 -6.32 5.85
CA LEU A 256 3.10 -5.17 5.98
C LEU A 256 3.87 -3.89 6.29
N VAL A 257 4.88 -3.61 5.47
CA VAL A 257 5.67 -2.38 5.56
C VAL A 257 5.54 -1.69 4.20
N PRO A 258 5.22 -0.39 4.14
CA PRO A 258 5.26 0.34 2.88
C PRO A 258 6.62 0.11 2.26
N VAL A 259 6.66 -0.22 0.96
CA VAL A 259 7.94 -0.28 0.26
C VAL A 259 8.48 1.13 0.30
N SER A 260 9.44 1.38 1.21
CA SER A 260 10.32 2.52 1.07
C SER A 260 10.93 2.32 -0.29
N ARG A 261 10.47 3.07 -1.29
CA ARG A 261 11.20 3.21 -2.54
C ARG A 261 12.55 3.70 -2.07
N ILE A 262 13.52 2.79 -2.04
CA ILE A 262 14.92 3.14 -1.97
C ILE A 262 15.09 3.93 -3.25
N SER A 263 14.88 5.23 -3.12
CA SER A 263 15.19 6.14 -4.19
C SER A 263 16.68 5.92 -4.37
N ASP A 264 17.08 5.44 -5.54
CA ASP A 264 18.48 5.44 -6.02
C ASP A 264 19.01 6.89 -6.13
N THR A 265 18.45 7.83 -5.38
CA THR A 265 18.98 9.17 -5.20
C THR A 265 20.24 9.07 -4.36
N PHE A 266 21.30 9.62 -4.94
CA PHE A 266 22.55 9.91 -4.28
C PHE A 266 22.33 10.49 -2.88
N ARG A 267 23.06 9.97 -1.88
CA ARG A 267 23.03 10.42 -0.48
C ARG A 267 24.44 10.68 0.00
N TYR A 268 24.65 11.82 0.66
CA TYR A 268 25.90 12.13 1.36
C TYR A 268 26.07 11.18 2.56
N GLN A 269 27.27 10.63 2.71
CA GLN A 269 27.62 9.66 3.76
C GLN A 269 28.36 10.35 4.93
N GLY A 270 28.27 9.75 6.11
CA GLY A 270 28.96 10.20 7.33
C GLY A 270 28.08 11.05 8.26
N SER A 271 28.67 11.49 9.38
CA SER A 271 27.99 12.30 10.40
C SER A 271 27.97 13.79 10.01
N PRO A 272 26.91 14.55 10.34
CA PRO A 272 26.91 16.00 10.14
C PRO A 272 28.06 16.65 10.92
N THR A 273 28.63 17.74 10.40
CA THR A 273 29.63 18.53 11.13
C THR A 273 29.00 19.65 11.95
N ILE A 274 27.80 20.10 11.58
CA ILE A 274 27.13 21.18 12.31
C ILE A 274 26.86 20.72 13.74
N SER A 275 27.38 21.49 14.69
CA SER A 275 27.17 21.24 16.12
C SER A 275 25.91 21.95 16.60
N LEU A 276 24.82 21.19 16.76
CA LEU A 276 23.55 21.71 17.28
C LEU A 276 23.58 21.88 18.80
N GLY A 277 22.96 22.94 19.31
CA GLY A 277 22.74 23.16 20.74
C GLY A 277 23.99 23.54 21.54
N GLN A 278 25.12 23.78 20.87
CA GLN A 278 26.35 24.24 21.50
C GLN A 278 26.37 25.77 21.64
N VAL A 279 27.07 26.27 22.67
CA VAL A 279 27.29 27.71 22.81
C VAL A 279 28.21 28.18 21.70
N ARG A 280 27.66 28.94 20.75
CA ARG A 280 28.43 29.47 19.63
C ARG A 280 29.31 30.67 20.02
N PRO A 281 30.51 30.81 19.43
CA PRO A 281 31.38 31.94 19.71
C PRO A 281 30.71 33.25 19.27
N LYS A 282 30.75 34.27 20.14
CA LYS A 282 30.06 35.52 19.86
C LYS A 282 30.69 36.21 18.66
N ARG A 283 29.85 36.61 17.69
CA ARG A 283 30.14 37.51 16.56
C ARG A 283 30.90 36.92 15.36
N ILE A 284 31.10 35.61 15.25
CA ILE A 284 31.79 35.05 14.05
C ILE A 284 31.01 35.38 12.78
N LEU A 285 29.73 35.04 12.73
CA LEU A 285 28.83 35.40 11.63
C LEU A 285 28.87 36.91 11.31
N GLU A 286 28.80 37.76 12.35
CA GLU A 286 28.82 39.23 12.20
C GLU A 286 30.12 39.72 11.53
N GLN A 287 31.27 39.28 12.05
CA GLN A 287 32.58 39.68 11.56
C GLN A 287 32.76 39.30 10.09
N LYS A 288 32.34 38.08 9.71
CA LYS A 288 32.46 37.58 8.34
C LYS A 288 31.56 38.29 7.36
N LEU A 289 30.31 38.54 7.74
CA LEU A 289 29.36 39.27 6.90
C LEU A 289 29.80 40.72 6.73
N ALA A 290 30.26 41.37 7.81
CA ALA A 290 30.80 42.73 7.75
C ALA A 290 32.02 42.81 6.81
N ARG A 291 32.98 41.89 6.95
CA ARG A 291 34.17 41.83 6.08
C ARG A 291 33.82 41.51 4.62
N GLY A 292 32.77 40.74 4.39
CA GLY A 292 32.23 40.44 3.05
C GLY A 292 31.48 41.59 2.39
N GLY A 293 31.31 42.73 3.07
CA GLY A 293 30.51 43.84 2.56
C GLY A 293 28.99 43.58 2.59
N VAL A 294 28.56 42.57 3.36
CA VAL A 294 27.15 42.17 3.53
C VAL A 294 26.68 42.36 4.98
N GLY A 295 27.31 43.27 5.72
CA GLY A 295 26.99 43.55 7.13
C GLY A 295 25.54 43.97 7.39
N ALA A 296 24.87 44.57 6.41
CA ALA A 296 23.45 44.92 6.50
C ALA A 296 22.52 43.68 6.62
N LEU A 297 23.02 42.48 6.29
CA LEU A 297 22.26 41.23 6.34
C LEU A 297 22.45 40.44 7.63
N VAL A 298 23.21 40.97 8.60
CA VAL A 298 23.53 40.27 9.86
C VAL A 298 22.26 39.84 10.60
N ASP A 299 21.31 40.74 10.82
CA ASP A 299 20.08 40.43 11.56
C ASP A 299 19.23 39.39 10.84
N TYR A 300 19.16 39.49 9.51
CA TYR A 300 18.48 38.50 8.67
C TYR A 300 19.12 37.11 8.80
N MET A 301 20.44 37.02 8.68
CA MET A 301 21.16 35.75 8.74
C MET A 301 21.07 35.10 10.12
N LYS A 302 21.18 35.88 11.20
CA LYS A 302 21.00 35.37 12.57
C LYS A 302 19.62 34.81 12.83
N ALA A 303 18.57 35.50 12.37
CA ALA A 303 17.21 35.02 12.53
C ALA A 303 17.01 33.67 11.80
N ARG A 304 17.62 33.50 10.62
CA ARG A 304 17.59 32.24 9.86
C ARG A 304 18.42 31.14 10.52
N GLU A 305 19.60 31.49 11.03
CA GLU A 305 20.46 30.58 11.79
C GLU A 305 19.71 29.96 12.98
N GLN A 306 19.12 30.81 13.81
CA GLN A 306 18.39 30.37 15.01
C GLN A 306 17.18 29.51 14.67
N ALA A 307 16.42 29.88 13.63
CA ALA A 307 15.28 29.10 13.17
C ALA A 307 15.70 27.72 12.64
N ALA A 308 16.81 27.65 11.88
CA ALA A 308 17.34 26.40 11.35
C ALA A 308 17.85 25.49 12.47
N GLU A 309 18.60 26.02 13.43
CA GLU A 309 19.05 25.25 14.58
C GLU A 309 17.88 24.69 15.39
N TYR A 310 16.88 25.52 15.69
CA TYR A 310 15.70 25.08 16.43
C TYR A 310 14.97 23.94 15.70
N HIS A 311 14.78 24.08 14.38
CA HIS A 311 14.19 23.03 13.56
C HIS A 311 14.97 21.71 13.64
N PHE A 312 16.29 21.75 13.50
CA PHE A 312 17.09 20.53 13.56
C PHE A 312 17.12 19.90 14.96
N LEU A 313 17.06 20.71 16.02
CA LEU A 313 16.92 20.22 17.39
C LEU A 313 15.56 19.54 17.62
N GLU A 314 14.47 20.10 17.10
CA GLU A 314 13.15 19.47 17.16
C GLU A 314 13.11 18.13 16.43
N GLU A 315 13.68 18.06 15.21
CA GLU A 315 13.76 16.81 14.46
C GLU A 315 14.65 15.78 15.18
N GLN A 316 15.77 16.21 15.77
CA GLN A 316 16.64 15.34 16.55
C GLN A 316 15.94 14.77 17.79
N ALA A 317 15.03 15.54 18.41
CA ALA A 317 14.22 15.07 19.54
C ALA A 317 13.18 14.01 19.13
N LYS A 318 12.70 14.03 17.87
CA LYS A 318 11.74 13.05 17.34
C LYS A 318 12.41 11.73 16.95
N ASP A 319 13.47 11.81 16.14
CA ASP A 319 14.26 10.65 15.69
C ASP A 319 15.72 11.07 15.49
N PRO A 320 16.61 10.78 16.46
CA PRO A 320 18.01 11.19 16.38
C PRO A 320 18.76 10.65 15.16
N VAL A 321 18.44 9.43 14.70
CA VAL A 321 19.17 8.75 13.63
C VAL A 321 18.70 9.24 12.26
N ALA A 322 17.40 9.43 12.08
CA ALA A 322 16.87 10.03 10.85
C ALA A 322 17.26 11.50 10.75
N ALA A 323 17.17 12.27 11.84
CA ALA A 323 17.51 13.69 11.86
C ALA A 323 19.00 13.93 11.54
N ALA A 324 19.92 13.15 12.13
CA ALA A 324 21.34 13.27 11.80
C ALA A 324 21.63 12.98 10.32
N ARG A 325 20.97 11.97 9.74
CA ARG A 325 21.10 11.65 8.31
C ARG A 325 20.55 12.78 7.43
N GLN A 326 19.42 13.37 7.81
CA GLN A 326 18.78 14.46 7.07
C GLN A 326 19.58 15.76 7.17
N LEU A 327 20.04 16.11 8.36
CA LEU A 327 20.96 17.24 8.59
C LEU A 327 22.19 17.11 7.70
N ARG A 328 22.79 15.91 7.61
CA ARG A 328 23.94 15.68 6.72
C ARG A 328 23.61 15.99 5.25
N GLN A 329 22.42 15.63 4.77
CA GLN A 329 22.04 15.91 3.38
C GLN A 329 21.90 17.42 3.13
N VAL A 330 21.24 18.13 4.04
CA VAL A 330 21.04 19.59 3.92
C VAL A 330 22.36 20.33 4.06
N GLU A 331 23.18 19.97 5.04
CA GLU A 331 24.49 20.55 5.31
C GLU A 331 25.40 20.48 4.09
N GLU A 332 25.60 19.29 3.52
CA GLU A 332 26.52 19.11 2.38
C GLU A 332 26.00 19.75 1.09
N ALA A 333 24.69 19.70 0.85
CA ALA A 333 24.10 20.35 -0.31
C ALA A 333 24.26 21.87 -0.23
N VAL A 334 23.97 22.48 0.93
CA VAL A 334 24.12 23.93 1.14
C VAL A 334 25.59 24.34 1.12
N HIS A 335 26.47 23.57 1.76
CA HIS A 335 27.92 23.83 1.75
C HIS A 335 28.49 23.78 0.33
N GLY A 336 28.06 22.81 -0.49
CA GLY A 336 28.43 22.72 -1.90
C GLY A 336 28.06 23.96 -2.70
N GLU A 337 26.80 24.41 -2.61
CA GLU A 337 26.35 25.63 -3.31
C GLU A 337 27.10 26.89 -2.83
N CYS A 338 27.39 26.99 -1.52
CA CYS A 338 28.19 28.10 -0.99
C CYS A 338 29.63 28.07 -1.52
N LEU A 339 30.25 26.89 -1.59
CA LEU A 339 31.61 26.74 -2.07
C LEU A 339 31.72 27.02 -3.57
N GLU A 340 30.79 26.53 -4.38
CA GLU A 340 30.73 26.82 -5.81
C GLU A 340 30.55 28.33 -6.06
N SER A 341 29.66 28.98 -5.30
CA SER A 341 29.45 30.42 -5.39
C SER A 341 30.71 31.21 -5.00
N TYR A 342 31.38 30.80 -3.92
CA TYR A 342 32.66 31.35 -3.52
C TYR A 342 33.68 31.24 -4.64
N MET A 343 33.89 30.04 -5.20
CA MET A 343 34.86 29.81 -6.26
C MET A 343 34.56 30.61 -7.54
N ALA A 344 33.29 30.80 -7.87
CA ALA A 344 32.88 31.53 -9.06
C ALA A 344 33.07 33.05 -8.95
N LEU A 345 32.96 33.59 -7.73
CA LEU A 345 32.91 35.04 -7.49
C LEU A 345 34.10 35.58 -6.70
N HIS A 346 34.93 34.71 -6.15
CA HIS A 346 36.14 35.06 -5.42
C HIS A 346 37.06 35.90 -6.31
N THR A 347 37.31 37.12 -5.86
CA THR A 347 38.26 38.04 -6.49
C THR A 347 39.25 38.48 -5.42
N PRO A 348 40.49 37.97 -5.42
CA PRO A 348 41.47 38.27 -4.38
C PRO A 348 41.64 39.77 -4.16
N GLY A 349 41.51 40.23 -2.90
CA GLY A 349 41.70 41.63 -2.53
C GLY A 349 40.54 42.57 -2.92
N ALA A 350 39.45 42.07 -3.49
CA ALA A 350 38.24 42.84 -3.80
C ALA A 350 37.02 42.29 -3.04
N PRO A 351 36.04 43.14 -2.68
CA PRO A 351 34.82 42.68 -2.03
C PRO A 351 33.93 41.92 -3.01
N PHE A 352 33.58 40.67 -2.68
CA PHE A 352 32.69 39.82 -3.48
C PHE A 352 31.48 39.28 -2.70
N GLY A 353 31.39 39.53 -1.39
CA GLY A 353 30.36 38.91 -0.54
C GLY A 353 28.93 39.24 -0.94
N GLN A 354 28.65 40.44 -1.44
CA GLN A 354 27.29 40.79 -1.90
C GLN A 354 26.89 40.04 -3.16
N ALA A 355 27.81 39.86 -4.11
CA ALA A 355 27.57 39.06 -5.31
C ALA A 355 27.37 37.59 -4.93
N MET A 356 28.21 37.07 -4.04
CA MET A 356 28.12 35.71 -3.53
C MET A 356 26.79 35.46 -2.80
N PHE A 357 26.35 36.39 -1.95
CA PHE A 357 25.06 36.27 -1.27
C PHE A 357 23.88 36.14 -2.25
N ASN A 358 23.86 36.96 -3.29
CA ASN A 358 22.79 36.92 -4.28
C ASN A 358 22.80 35.62 -5.11
N ASP A 359 23.99 35.12 -5.43
CA ASP A 359 24.16 33.85 -6.16
C ASP A 359 23.77 32.65 -5.28
N VAL A 360 24.23 32.58 -4.03
CA VAL A 360 23.81 31.58 -3.05
C VAL A 360 22.29 31.60 -2.85
N ALA A 361 21.68 32.78 -2.68
CA ALA A 361 20.22 32.87 -2.52
C ALA A 361 19.46 32.29 -3.73
N THR A 362 19.94 32.56 -4.95
CA THR A 362 19.38 32.00 -6.19
C THR A 362 19.55 30.48 -6.25
N ARG A 363 20.76 29.98 -5.94
CA ARG A 363 21.09 28.56 -5.91
C ARG A 363 20.24 27.79 -4.91
N LEU A 364 20.08 28.30 -3.70
CA LEU A 364 19.28 27.65 -2.66
C LEU A 364 17.79 27.58 -3.01
N ARG A 365 17.22 28.60 -3.66
CA ARG A 365 15.84 28.53 -4.20
C ARG A 365 15.72 27.49 -5.32
N SER A 366 16.74 27.38 -6.17
CA SER A 366 16.78 26.32 -7.17
C SER A 366 16.97 24.94 -6.54
N LEU A 367 17.70 24.83 -5.43
CA LEU A 367 17.99 23.58 -4.74
C LEU A 367 16.74 23.01 -4.08
N GLU A 368 15.97 23.86 -3.40
CA GLU A 368 14.65 23.53 -2.81
C GLU A 368 13.73 22.83 -3.82
N THR A 369 13.72 23.30 -5.07
CA THR A 369 12.85 22.76 -6.13
C THR A 369 13.45 21.55 -6.84
N LYS A 370 14.73 21.59 -7.21
CA LYS A 370 15.37 20.55 -8.03
C LYS A 370 15.79 19.30 -7.25
N ARG A 371 16.01 19.42 -5.94
CA ARG A 371 16.51 18.32 -5.09
C ARG A 371 15.65 18.11 -3.85
N LYS A 372 14.34 18.33 -3.97
CA LYS A 372 13.36 18.22 -2.87
C LYS A 372 13.50 16.91 -2.07
N ASP A 373 13.65 15.77 -2.76
CA ASP A 373 13.72 14.45 -2.12
C ASP A 373 15.01 14.24 -1.31
N LEU A 374 16.14 14.78 -1.80
CA LEU A 374 17.42 14.74 -1.08
C LEU A 374 17.35 15.57 0.20
N LEU A 375 16.71 16.73 0.10
CA LEU A 375 16.61 17.71 1.18
C LEU A 375 15.47 17.44 2.15
N GLY A 376 14.70 16.35 1.96
CA GLY A 376 13.54 16.06 2.82
C GLY A 376 12.48 17.16 2.77
N GLY A 377 12.41 17.92 1.67
CA GLY A 377 11.50 19.05 1.53
C GLY A 377 11.90 20.31 2.31
N ALA A 378 13.16 20.45 2.74
CA ALA A 378 13.66 21.65 3.42
C ALA A 378 13.39 22.93 2.59
N PRO A 379 12.67 23.93 3.14
CA PRO A 379 12.36 25.16 2.43
C PRO A 379 13.59 26.08 2.34
N TYR A 380 13.57 27.03 1.40
CA TYR A 380 14.65 28.02 1.21
C TYR A 380 15.14 28.66 2.51
N GLU A 381 14.21 29.01 3.41
CA GLU A 381 14.51 29.63 4.70
C GLU A 381 15.41 28.76 5.59
N LEU A 382 15.17 27.45 5.59
CA LEU A 382 15.96 26.47 6.34
C LEU A 382 17.34 26.28 5.70
N LEU A 383 17.39 26.25 4.36
CA LEU A 383 18.65 26.16 3.62
C LEU A 383 19.53 27.39 3.87
N MET A 384 18.94 28.60 3.84
CA MET A 384 19.67 29.84 4.13
C MET A 384 20.13 29.90 5.60
N GLY A 385 19.32 29.42 6.54
CA GLY A 385 19.74 29.27 7.93
C GLY A 385 20.90 28.29 8.10
N THR A 386 20.92 27.21 7.31
CA THR A 386 22.06 26.28 7.27
C THR A 386 23.32 26.95 6.74
N ALA A 387 23.23 27.84 5.75
CA ALA A 387 24.38 28.63 5.28
C ALA A 387 24.91 29.58 6.38
N ALA A 388 24.03 30.12 7.21
CA ALA A 388 24.41 30.91 8.38
C ALA A 388 25.14 30.05 9.43
N LEU A 389 24.61 28.86 9.76
CA LEU A 389 25.26 27.89 10.66
C LEU A 389 26.67 27.52 10.18
N LEU A 390 26.82 27.23 8.89
CA LEU A 390 28.12 26.93 8.28
C LEU A 390 29.09 28.12 8.27
N THR A 391 28.56 29.34 8.26
CA THR A 391 29.39 30.56 8.36
C THR A 391 29.96 30.70 9.78
N ASP A 392 29.15 30.41 10.80
CA ASP A 392 29.56 30.45 12.20
C ASP A 392 30.57 29.34 12.53
N ASP A 393 30.35 28.12 11.99
CA ASP A 393 31.29 26.98 12.07
C ASP A 393 32.56 27.12 11.20
N CYS A 394 32.78 28.30 10.61
CA CYS A 394 33.93 28.61 9.78
C CYS A 394 34.16 27.80 8.50
N ARG A 395 33.11 27.13 8.02
CA ARG A 395 33.10 26.41 6.75
C ARG A 395 32.77 27.31 5.56
N VAL A 396 31.94 28.34 5.77
CA VAL A 396 31.59 29.34 4.74
C VAL A 396 32.23 30.69 5.04
N TRP A 397 32.73 31.34 3.99
CA TRP A 397 33.35 32.67 4.04
C TRP A 397 32.74 33.55 2.95
N TRP A 398 32.39 34.79 3.32
CA TRP A 398 31.83 35.80 2.41
C TRP A 398 32.88 36.82 1.95
N SER A 399 34.14 36.57 2.26
CA SER A 399 35.32 37.40 1.98
C SER A 399 36.57 36.52 1.90
N ASP A 400 37.72 37.12 1.58
CA ASP A 400 39.01 36.50 1.84
C ASP A 400 39.12 36.08 3.31
N ARG A 401 39.75 34.94 3.58
CA ARG A 401 39.95 34.46 4.95
C ARG A 401 40.76 35.47 5.74
N PHE A 402 40.31 35.74 6.96
CA PHE A 402 40.97 36.66 7.88
C PHE A 402 40.94 36.09 9.30
N GLN A 403 41.78 36.62 10.18
CA GLN A 403 41.82 36.22 11.58
C GLN A 403 40.57 36.74 12.30
N ILE A 404 39.82 35.84 12.92
CA ILE A 404 38.59 36.19 13.64
C ILE A 404 38.97 36.57 15.06
N ASP A 405 38.50 37.73 15.51
CA ASP A 405 38.76 38.20 16.88
C ASP A 405 38.05 37.26 17.87
N GLY A 406 38.83 36.50 18.66
CA GLY A 406 38.36 35.59 19.70
C GLY A 406 38.27 34.10 19.32
N GLY A 407 38.78 33.68 18.17
CA GLY A 407 38.94 32.25 17.84
C GLY A 407 40.30 31.72 18.31
N GLU A 408 40.32 30.70 19.17
CA GLU A 408 41.53 29.88 19.38
C GLU A 408 41.90 29.20 18.05
N GLY A 409 43.20 29.19 17.74
CA GLY A 409 43.76 28.82 16.43
C GLY A 409 43.66 27.36 16.05
#